data_AF-A0A9E4HQE3-F1
#
_entry.id   AF-A0A9E4HQE3-F1
#
_cell.length_a   1.000
_cell.length_b   1.000
_cell.length_c   1.000
_cell.angle_alpha   90.00
_cell.angle_beta   90.00
_cell.angle_gamma   90.00
#
_symmetry.space_group_name_H-M   'P 1'
#
loop_
_entity.id
_entity.type
_entity.pdbx_description
1 polymer ?
#
loop_
_entity_poly.entity_id
_entity_poly.type
_entity_poly.pdbx_seq_one_letter_code
_entity_poly.pdbx_strand_id
1 'polypeptide(L)'
;MTTRSPCRCSPSARRRRWLAVIVLLFAAAAAAPAAAQSDEEIIKQSGQVVRDTEAQREALDQAAAEATESLDAANADAEDLIDALNKAQAAVDAQQSALDEAERAVADAEAVVLEAEARIVELETELTATQEGLREAVIESYVSFQAPTGTFSVLGSDPWQNAREEALAGFAAGSRIDDIDDLRRLGEELERWRLQALEAAVEAETHRRAAALILADLRTAVDREAELSVAAEERVERRLYEVQTIRQLDATLAAEIEAAERRIASALERQRAEEEARRRAEEERRRAEEARLRAEQEEAEARALAESVDPSDTDLPLVWVSGFEVHTQIADAVEGLVAAMEAEGFNLGGWGYRTAQEQISLRRSHCGTSEWDIWSKPSSTCRPPTARPGRSNHEKGLAIDLTNNGRLITSRNSAVFQALQRLAPSFGLKNLPSEPWHWSVDGR
;
A
#
# COMPACT_ATOMS: atom_id res chain seq x y z
N MET A 1 -3.92 33.36 -40.87
CA MET A 1 -4.11 34.79 -40.58
C MET A 1 -3.76 35.01 -39.11
N THR A 2 -2.48 35.25 -38.83
CA THR A 2 -1.92 36.59 -38.52
C THR A 2 -2.30 37.11 -37.13
N THR A 3 -1.39 36.83 -36.19
CA THR A 3 -0.81 37.75 -35.19
C THR A 3 -1.72 38.60 -34.30
N ARG A 4 -1.63 38.39 -32.98
CA ARG A 4 -1.12 39.40 -32.02
C ARG A 4 -0.87 38.78 -30.64
N SER A 5 0.39 38.83 -30.20
CA SER A 5 0.80 38.91 -28.78
C SER A 5 0.58 40.36 -28.28
N PRO A 6 0.76 40.73 -26.99
CA PRO A 6 1.37 39.98 -25.87
C PRO A 6 0.62 40.07 -24.51
N CYS A 7 1.03 39.26 -23.53
CA CYS A 7 1.28 39.72 -22.16
C CYS A 7 2.09 38.67 -21.38
N ARG A 8 3.19 39.13 -20.79
CA ARG A 8 4.12 38.37 -19.95
C ARG A 8 3.66 38.43 -18.49
N CYS A 9 3.69 37.30 -17.79
CA CYS A 9 3.87 37.26 -16.34
C CYS A 9 4.89 36.17 -16.01
N SER A 10 6.02 36.61 -15.45
CA SER A 10 7.05 35.77 -14.81
C SER A 10 6.60 35.40 -13.40
N PRO A 11 7.05 34.26 -12.87
CA PRO A 11 7.52 34.21 -11.49
C PRO A 11 9.03 33.93 -11.47
N SER A 12 9.75 34.89 -10.90
CA SER A 12 11.15 34.78 -10.53
C SER A 12 11.31 33.83 -9.34
N ALA A 13 11.92 32.67 -9.56
CA ALA A 13 12.50 31.87 -8.48
C ALA A 13 14.01 31.76 -8.74
N ARG A 14 14.76 32.63 -8.05
CA ARG A 14 16.22 32.55 -7.95
C ARG A 14 16.59 31.24 -7.25
N ARG A 15 16.88 30.18 -8.01
CA ARG A 15 17.71 29.08 -7.51
C ARG A 15 19.16 29.57 -7.50
N ARG A 16 19.64 30.05 -6.35
CA ARG A 16 21.09 30.11 -6.10
C ARG A 16 21.48 28.82 -5.39
N ARG A 17 21.95 27.85 -6.18
CA ARG A 17 22.76 26.75 -5.66
C ARG A 17 24.10 27.36 -5.28
N TRP A 18 24.35 27.56 -3.99
CA TRP A 18 25.69 27.86 -3.51
C TRP A 18 26.40 26.53 -3.26
N LEU A 19 27.11 26.05 -4.28
CA LEU A 19 28.18 25.08 -4.09
C LEU A 19 29.41 25.88 -3.66
N ALA A 20 29.64 25.99 -2.35
CA ALA A 20 30.91 26.46 -1.82
C ALA A 20 31.89 25.28 -1.85
N VAL A 21 32.69 25.22 -2.92
CA VAL A 21 33.90 24.38 -2.93
C VAL A 21 34.93 25.11 -2.09
N ILE A 22 35.17 24.63 -0.88
CA ILE A 22 36.26 25.10 -0.01
C ILE A 22 37.56 24.51 -0.56
N VAL A 23 38.33 25.35 -1.26
CA VAL A 23 39.71 25.03 -1.63
C VAL A 23 40.59 25.43 -0.44
N LEU A 24 40.96 24.44 0.38
CA LEU A 24 41.98 24.56 1.40
C LEU A 24 43.36 24.68 0.72
N LEU A 25 43.84 25.91 0.56
CA LEU A 25 45.23 26.19 0.23
C LEU A 25 46.02 26.31 1.55
N PHE A 26 46.53 25.17 2.01
CA PHE A 26 47.55 25.12 3.06
C PHE A 26 48.90 25.56 2.48
N ALA A 27 49.45 26.65 3.01
CA ALA A 27 50.87 26.95 2.85
C ALA A 27 51.62 26.37 4.07
N ALA A 28 52.25 25.22 3.87
CA ALA A 28 53.25 24.71 4.81
C ALA A 28 54.48 25.63 4.76
N ALA A 29 54.83 26.25 5.90
CA ALA A 29 56.04 27.04 6.04
C ALA A 29 57.26 26.10 6.04
N ALA A 30 57.90 25.96 4.88
CA ALA A 30 59.24 25.43 4.76
C ALA A 30 60.25 26.58 4.89
N ALA A 31 61.19 26.45 5.82
CA ALA A 31 62.30 27.36 5.97
C ALA A 31 63.16 27.39 4.68
N ALA A 32 63.25 28.55 4.04
CA ALA A 32 64.19 28.87 2.96
C ALA A 32 64.56 30.36 3.02
N PRO A 33 65.77 30.76 2.58
CA PRO A 33 66.35 32.06 2.92
C PRO A 33 65.71 33.20 2.13
N ALA A 34 65.56 34.32 2.83
CA ALA A 34 64.87 35.53 2.40
C ALA A 34 65.47 36.16 1.14
N ALA A 35 64.61 36.38 0.14
CA ALA A 35 64.81 37.38 -0.89
C ALA A 35 63.84 38.54 -0.62
N ALA A 36 64.39 39.65 -0.12
CA ALA A 36 63.88 41.03 -0.09
C ALA A 36 62.37 41.25 -0.32
N GLN A 37 61.57 40.95 0.71
CA GLN A 37 60.38 41.74 1.05
C GLN A 37 60.68 42.42 2.38
N SER A 38 60.32 43.69 2.54
CA SER A 38 60.61 44.41 3.79
C SER A 38 59.83 43.78 4.95
N ASP A 39 60.46 43.63 6.12
CA ASP A 39 59.86 42.98 7.31
C ASP A 39 58.48 43.57 7.66
N GLU A 40 58.27 44.86 7.39
CA GLU A 40 57.01 45.56 7.64
C GLU A 40 55.87 45.15 6.66
N GLU A 41 56.20 44.75 5.44
CA GLU A 41 55.22 44.25 4.45
C GLU A 41 54.77 42.83 4.77
N ILE A 42 55.68 41.99 5.27
CA ILE A 42 55.39 40.62 5.72
C ILE A 42 54.52 40.66 6.98
N ILE A 43 54.84 41.53 7.96
CA ILE A 43 54.04 41.72 9.18
C ILE A 43 52.64 42.28 8.86
N LYS A 44 52.53 43.22 7.91
CA LYS A 44 51.21 43.73 7.47
C LYS A 44 50.37 42.67 6.76
N GLN A 45 50.96 41.86 5.88
CA GLN A 45 50.25 40.78 5.19
C GLN A 45 49.81 39.67 6.13
N SER A 46 50.69 39.22 7.04
CA SER A 46 50.34 38.20 8.05
C SER A 46 49.28 38.71 9.03
N GLY A 47 49.38 39.96 9.51
CA GLY A 47 48.35 40.58 10.33
C GLY A 47 47.02 40.84 9.60
N GLN A 48 47.00 40.85 8.27
CA GLN A 48 45.77 40.99 7.48
C GLN A 48 45.09 39.65 7.24
N VAL A 49 45.86 38.58 7.01
CA VAL A 49 45.35 37.20 6.93
C VAL A 49 44.74 36.74 8.25
N VAL A 50 45.39 37.06 9.39
CA VAL A 50 44.85 36.76 10.73
C VAL A 50 43.53 37.48 10.96
N ARG A 51 43.45 38.78 10.67
CA ARG A 51 42.21 39.58 10.80
C ARG A 51 41.09 39.11 9.88
N ASP A 52 41.41 38.71 8.65
CA ASP A 52 40.41 38.17 7.72
C ASP A 52 39.90 36.80 8.19
N THR A 53 40.72 36.02 8.89
CA THR A 53 40.35 34.72 9.48
C THR A 53 39.50 34.90 10.74
N GLU A 54 39.86 35.85 11.60
CA GLU A 54 39.06 36.24 12.79
C GLU A 54 37.70 36.81 12.39
N ALA A 55 37.65 37.70 11.40
CA ALA A 55 36.39 38.25 10.88
C ALA A 55 35.49 37.17 10.26
N GLN A 56 36.08 36.14 9.63
CA GLN A 56 35.32 34.99 9.12
C GLN A 56 34.80 34.10 10.26
N ARG A 57 35.57 33.91 11.34
CA ARG A 57 35.14 33.20 12.55
C ARG A 57 33.98 33.93 13.24
N GLU A 58 34.14 35.21 13.50
CA GLU A 58 33.14 36.04 14.16
C GLU A 58 31.83 36.13 13.35
N ALA A 59 31.93 36.17 12.01
CA ALA A 59 30.76 36.10 11.14
C ALA A 59 30.05 34.73 11.16
N LEU A 60 30.79 33.63 11.30
CA LEU A 60 30.22 32.29 11.47
C LEU A 60 29.55 32.14 12.83
N ASP A 61 30.16 32.69 13.89
CA ASP A 61 29.61 32.68 15.25
C ASP A 61 28.33 33.52 15.37
N GLN A 62 28.33 34.72 14.78
CA GLN A 62 27.12 35.56 14.71
C GLN A 62 26.02 34.87 13.91
N ALA A 63 26.35 34.27 12.76
CA ALA A 63 25.37 33.53 11.96
C ALA A 63 24.83 32.28 12.68
N ALA A 64 25.65 31.59 13.47
CA ALA A 64 25.24 30.45 14.28
C ALA A 64 24.35 30.87 15.45
N ALA A 65 24.70 31.96 16.14
CA ALA A 65 23.91 32.54 17.22
C ALA A 65 22.55 33.03 16.72
N GLU A 66 22.50 33.76 15.60
CA GLU A 66 21.25 34.22 14.98
C GLU A 66 20.36 33.05 14.54
N ALA A 67 20.96 31.96 14.03
CA ALA A 67 20.23 30.78 13.59
C ALA A 67 19.63 29.96 14.74
N THR A 68 20.24 29.96 15.92
CA THR A 68 19.73 29.23 17.09
C THR A 68 18.76 30.04 17.95
N GLU A 69 18.98 31.34 18.10
CA GLU A 69 18.15 32.19 18.98
C GLU A 69 16.75 32.49 18.40
N SER A 70 16.59 32.37 17.07
CA SER A 70 15.36 32.73 16.36
C SER A 70 14.50 31.54 15.90
N LEU A 71 14.99 30.31 16.04
CA LEU A 71 14.30 29.14 15.49
C LEU A 71 13.35 28.52 16.51
N ASP A 72 12.05 28.72 16.30
CA ASP A 72 11.04 27.92 17.01
C ASP A 72 11.06 26.49 16.45
N ALA A 73 11.89 25.63 17.05
CA ALA A 73 12.06 24.23 16.65
C ALA A 73 10.72 23.47 16.59
N ALA A 74 9.72 23.88 17.38
CA ALA A 74 8.41 23.25 17.39
C ALA A 74 7.61 23.49 16.09
N ASN A 75 7.81 24.66 15.47
CA ASN A 75 7.02 25.15 14.32
C ASN A 75 7.81 25.30 13.02
N ALA A 76 9.15 25.32 13.06
CA ALA A 76 10.00 25.45 11.88
C ALA A 76 9.74 24.35 10.83
N ASP A 77 10.11 24.55 9.57
CA ASP A 77 10.07 23.45 8.60
C ASP A 77 11.15 22.40 8.93
N ALA A 78 10.96 21.16 8.46
CA ALA A 78 11.91 20.08 8.77
C ALA A 78 13.31 20.34 8.19
N GLU A 79 13.37 20.93 6.99
CA GLU A 79 14.62 21.33 6.34
C GLU A 79 15.31 22.45 7.11
N ASP A 80 14.56 23.43 7.62
CA ASP A 80 15.11 24.53 8.41
C ASP A 80 15.68 24.04 9.74
N LEU A 81 15.02 23.07 10.38
CA LEU A 81 15.52 22.45 11.61
C LEU A 81 16.81 21.65 11.37
N ILE A 82 16.89 20.91 10.25
CA ILE A 82 18.11 20.19 9.85
C ILE A 82 19.25 21.18 9.57
N ASP A 83 18.97 22.27 8.85
CA ASP A 83 19.95 23.32 8.57
C ASP A 83 20.44 24.00 9.85
N ALA A 84 19.54 24.26 10.81
CA ALA A 84 19.89 24.81 12.12
C ALA A 84 20.78 23.85 12.93
N LEU A 85 20.45 22.55 12.98
CA LEU A 85 21.28 21.53 13.65
C LEU A 85 22.67 21.44 13.03
N ASN A 86 22.77 21.43 11.69
CA ASN A 86 24.05 21.40 11.00
C ASN A 86 24.89 22.66 11.27
N LYS A 87 24.25 23.83 11.36
CA LYS A 87 24.94 25.08 11.72
C LYS A 87 25.41 25.08 13.18
N ALA A 88 24.60 24.56 14.10
CA ALA A 88 24.99 24.42 15.51
C ALA A 88 26.21 23.51 15.66
N GLN A 89 26.19 22.32 15.03
CA GLN A 89 27.34 21.43 15.00
C GLN A 89 28.58 22.09 14.39
N ALA A 90 28.42 22.78 13.25
CA ALA A 90 29.53 23.47 12.60
C ALA A 90 30.14 24.57 13.46
N ALA A 91 29.32 25.26 14.27
CA ALA A 91 29.79 26.25 15.23
C ALA A 91 30.59 25.61 16.37
N VAL A 92 30.12 24.48 16.93
CA VAL A 92 30.86 23.72 17.94
C VAL A 92 32.20 23.24 17.40
N ASP A 93 32.24 22.67 16.20
CA ASP A 93 33.47 22.21 15.56
C ASP A 93 34.47 23.36 15.32
N ALA A 94 33.96 24.54 14.93
CA ALA A 94 34.77 25.73 14.73
C ALA A 94 35.36 26.25 16.06
N GLN A 95 34.55 26.29 17.12
CA GLN A 95 34.99 26.71 18.46
C GLN A 95 36.00 25.73 19.07
N GLN A 96 35.81 24.43 18.89
CA GLN A 96 36.79 23.42 19.30
C GLN A 96 38.12 23.62 18.57
N SER A 97 38.09 23.83 17.25
CA SER A 97 39.29 24.08 16.47
C SER A 97 40.02 25.37 16.89
N ALA A 98 39.27 26.41 17.25
CA ALA A 98 39.82 27.66 17.78
C ALA A 98 40.42 27.46 19.18
N LEU A 99 39.79 26.66 20.04
CA LEU A 99 40.34 26.33 21.35
C LEU A 99 41.67 25.56 21.21
N ASP A 100 41.72 24.53 20.35
CA ASP A 100 42.93 23.75 20.10
C ASP A 100 44.08 24.61 19.54
N GLU A 101 43.77 25.67 18.79
CA GLU A 101 44.75 26.65 18.32
C GLU A 101 45.20 27.60 19.45
N ALA A 102 44.27 28.09 20.26
CA ALA A 102 44.57 28.96 21.39
C ALA A 102 45.41 28.22 22.46
N GLU A 103 45.12 26.96 22.74
CA GLU A 103 45.91 26.12 23.66
C GLU A 103 47.34 25.88 23.15
N ARG A 104 47.51 25.71 21.83
CA ARG A 104 48.85 25.65 21.21
C ARG A 104 49.61 26.97 21.36
N ALA A 105 48.94 28.11 21.13
CA ALA A 105 49.56 29.43 21.33
C ALA A 105 49.95 29.67 22.79
N VAL A 106 49.13 29.21 23.76
CA VAL A 106 49.50 29.23 25.19
C VAL A 106 50.75 28.40 25.44
N ALA A 107 50.80 27.17 24.93
CA ALA A 107 51.95 26.29 25.12
C ALA A 107 53.23 26.86 24.51
N ASP A 108 53.15 27.45 23.32
CA ASP A 108 54.27 28.09 22.65
C ASP A 108 54.78 29.31 23.44
N ALA A 109 53.87 30.17 23.94
CA ALA A 109 54.23 31.33 24.75
C ALA A 109 54.84 30.92 26.11
N GLU A 110 54.29 29.90 26.77
CA GLU A 110 54.85 29.35 28.02
C GLU A 110 56.23 28.72 27.79
N ALA A 111 56.49 28.11 26.62
CA ALA A 111 57.81 27.62 26.27
C ALA A 111 58.85 28.74 26.14
N VAL A 112 58.47 29.89 25.56
CA VAL A 112 59.34 31.08 25.48
C VAL A 112 59.68 31.62 26.87
N VAL A 113 58.72 31.64 27.79
CA VAL A 113 58.96 32.03 29.19
C VAL A 113 59.98 31.10 29.84
N LEU A 114 59.80 29.78 29.70
CA LEU A 114 60.70 28.78 30.25
C LEU A 114 62.12 28.89 29.67
N GLU A 115 62.25 29.16 28.37
CA GLU A 115 63.55 29.37 27.72
C GLU A 115 64.25 30.63 28.27
N ALA A 116 63.51 31.73 28.41
CA ALA A 116 64.05 32.97 28.97
C ALA A 116 64.49 32.80 30.44
N GLU A 117 63.68 32.12 31.26
CA GLU A 117 64.02 31.80 32.65
C GLU A 117 65.26 30.90 32.76
N ALA A 118 65.38 29.88 31.90
CA ALA A 118 66.56 29.02 31.86
C ALA A 118 67.83 29.82 31.51
N ARG A 119 67.74 30.74 30.53
CA ARG A 119 68.87 31.59 30.14
C ARG A 119 69.27 32.58 31.24
N ILE A 120 68.30 33.11 32.00
CA ILE A 120 68.56 33.94 33.18
C ILE A 120 69.39 33.15 34.22
N VAL A 121 69.01 31.91 34.52
CA VAL A 121 69.75 31.07 35.49
C VAL A 121 71.17 30.76 35.01
N GLU A 122 71.35 30.47 33.72
CA GLU A 122 72.67 30.27 33.12
C GLU A 122 73.54 31.52 33.25
N LEU A 123 73.00 32.70 32.88
CA LEU A 123 73.71 33.98 32.98
C LEU A 123 74.05 34.35 34.43
N GLU A 124 73.17 34.08 35.39
CA GLU A 124 73.46 34.29 36.82
C GLU A 124 74.59 33.39 37.32
N THR A 125 74.66 32.16 36.81
CA THR A 125 75.73 31.21 37.12
C THR A 125 77.06 31.67 36.51
N GLU A 126 77.07 32.04 35.22
CA GLU A 126 78.25 32.60 34.54
C GLU A 126 78.73 33.88 35.24
N LEU A 127 77.82 34.80 35.59
CA LEU A 127 78.15 36.03 36.29
C LEU A 127 78.82 35.75 37.64
N THR A 128 78.30 34.78 38.41
CA THR A 128 78.88 34.38 39.69
C THR A 128 80.27 33.76 39.50
N ALA A 129 80.44 32.88 38.53
CA ALA A 129 81.73 32.25 38.22
C ALA A 129 82.79 33.28 37.79
N THR A 130 82.42 34.24 36.94
CA THR A 130 83.33 35.34 36.52
C THR A 130 83.69 36.24 37.70
N GLN A 131 82.75 36.52 38.61
CA GLN A 131 83.05 37.27 39.84
C GLN A 131 84.03 36.52 40.76
N GLU A 132 83.88 35.20 40.91
CA GLU A 132 84.80 34.36 41.68
C GLU A 132 86.18 34.32 41.03
N GLY A 133 86.27 34.12 39.72
CA GLY A 133 87.53 34.17 38.97
C GLY A 133 88.26 35.51 39.14
N LEU A 134 87.54 36.64 39.08
CA LEU A 134 88.11 37.97 39.31
C LEU A 134 88.62 38.12 40.75
N ARG A 135 87.90 37.60 41.75
CA ARG A 135 88.36 37.61 43.16
C ARG A 135 89.63 36.80 43.34
N GLU A 136 89.70 35.60 42.77
CA GLU A 136 90.89 34.74 42.82
C GLU A 136 92.09 35.43 42.15
N ALA A 137 91.91 36.01 40.97
CA ALA A 137 92.96 36.75 40.27
C ALA A 137 93.48 37.96 41.07
N VAL A 138 92.60 38.67 41.80
CA VAL A 138 93.01 39.77 42.69
C VAL A 138 93.80 39.24 43.89
N ILE A 139 93.35 38.15 44.51
CA ILE A 139 94.06 37.50 45.63
C ILE A 139 95.43 37.02 45.17
N GLU A 140 95.53 36.33 44.03
CA GLU A 140 96.77 35.85 43.44
C GLU A 140 97.72 37.02 43.12
N SER A 141 97.22 38.09 42.52
CA SER A 141 98.02 39.29 42.24
C SER A 141 98.53 39.97 43.51
N TYR A 142 97.77 39.94 44.62
CA TYR A 142 98.18 40.51 45.90
C TYR A 142 99.21 39.62 46.63
N VAL A 143 98.99 38.30 46.64
CA VAL A 143 99.89 37.33 47.27
C VAL A 143 101.23 37.25 46.52
N SER A 144 101.20 37.20 45.18
CA SER A 144 102.42 37.22 44.35
C SER A 144 103.21 38.53 44.51
N PHE A 145 102.54 39.65 44.78
CA PHE A 145 103.21 40.92 45.11
C PHE A 145 103.90 40.87 46.48
N GLN A 146 103.39 40.08 47.43
CA GLN A 146 103.88 40.00 48.82
C GLN A 146 104.80 38.81 49.12
N ALA A 147 105.00 37.90 48.17
CA ALA A 147 105.90 36.77 48.35
C ALA A 147 106.63 36.42 47.04
N PRO A 148 107.95 36.13 47.08
CA PRO A 148 108.73 35.71 45.92
C PRO A 148 108.42 34.24 45.59
N THR A 149 107.23 33.97 45.04
CA THR A 149 106.73 32.60 44.78
C THR A 149 106.66 32.24 43.30
N GLY A 150 106.99 33.17 42.39
CA GLY A 150 107.00 32.92 40.95
C GLY A 150 108.10 31.96 40.50
N THR A 151 107.86 31.25 39.39
CA THR A 151 108.78 30.27 38.78
C THR A 151 110.18 30.83 38.49
N PHE A 152 110.30 32.15 38.26
CA PHE A 152 111.56 32.86 37.99
C PHE A 152 112.13 33.59 39.20
N SER A 153 111.46 33.54 40.36
CA SER A 153 111.93 34.19 41.59
C SER A 153 113.20 33.54 42.16
N VAL A 154 113.44 32.27 41.78
CA VAL A 154 114.65 31.49 42.14
C VAL A 154 115.88 31.87 41.30
N LEU A 155 115.70 32.55 40.16
CA LEU A 155 116.76 32.75 39.15
C LEU A 155 117.29 34.20 39.05
N GLY A 156 116.67 35.17 39.71
CA GLY A 156 117.04 36.59 39.67
C GLY A 156 117.77 37.09 40.91
N SER A 157 118.62 38.11 40.75
CA SER A 157 119.33 38.76 41.85
C SER A 157 118.43 39.59 42.79
N ASP A 158 117.20 39.89 42.38
CA ASP A 158 116.16 40.47 43.22
C ASP A 158 114.82 39.75 42.98
N PRO A 159 114.47 38.77 43.85
CA PRO A 159 113.22 38.02 43.78
C PRO A 159 111.95 38.89 43.75
N TRP A 160 112.01 40.10 44.32
CA TRP A 160 110.89 41.03 44.41
C TRP A 160 110.65 41.82 43.12
N GLN A 161 111.69 42.13 42.36
CA GLN A 161 111.56 42.78 41.04
C GLN A 161 110.90 41.84 40.04
N ASN A 162 111.30 40.56 40.02
CA ASN A 162 110.71 39.56 39.12
C ASN A 162 109.22 39.32 39.42
N ALA A 163 108.86 39.19 40.69
CA ALA A 163 107.46 39.05 41.09
C ALA A 163 106.61 40.27 40.68
N ARG A 164 107.20 41.48 40.74
CA ARG A 164 106.56 42.72 40.30
C ARG A 164 106.41 42.80 38.78
N GLU A 165 107.43 42.40 38.01
CA GLU A 165 107.36 42.36 36.54
C GLU A 165 106.35 41.32 36.03
N GLU A 166 106.25 40.16 36.68
CA GLU A 166 105.28 39.11 36.36
C GLU A 166 103.84 39.56 36.68
N ALA A 167 103.61 40.19 37.84
CA ALA A 167 102.32 40.77 38.20
C ALA A 167 101.89 41.89 37.23
N LEU A 168 102.84 42.72 36.77
CA LEU A 168 102.61 43.75 35.75
C LEU A 168 102.37 43.15 34.36
N ALA A 169 103.03 42.06 34.00
CA ALA A 169 102.80 41.33 32.75
C ALA A 169 101.39 40.72 32.71
N GLY A 170 100.91 40.15 33.82
CA GLY A 170 99.53 39.67 33.93
C GLY A 170 98.49 40.79 33.91
N PHE A 171 98.85 42.03 34.26
CA PHE A 171 97.99 43.20 34.10
C PHE A 171 98.04 43.74 32.66
N ALA A 172 99.21 43.69 32.02
CA ALA A 172 99.43 44.10 30.64
C ALA A 172 98.90 43.10 29.60
N ALA A 173 98.69 41.83 29.98
CA ALA A 173 98.16 40.77 29.13
C ALA A 173 96.65 40.85 28.84
N GLY A 174 95.95 41.90 29.30
CA GLY A 174 94.54 42.17 28.96
C GLY A 174 93.50 41.40 29.79
N SER A 175 93.83 40.19 30.25
CA SER A 175 92.91 39.25 30.92
C SER A 175 92.02 39.86 32.02
N ARG A 176 92.53 40.77 32.86
CA ARG A 176 91.72 41.39 33.93
C ARG A 176 90.79 42.50 33.45
N ILE A 177 91.13 43.18 32.35
CA ILE A 177 90.25 44.17 31.73
C ILE A 177 89.13 43.43 30.99
N ASP A 178 89.48 42.32 30.33
CA ASP A 178 88.53 41.45 29.64
C ASP A 178 87.45 40.89 30.61
N ASP A 179 87.84 40.42 31.80
CA ASP A 179 86.89 39.93 32.83
C ASP A 179 85.90 41.02 33.31
N ILE A 180 86.36 42.27 33.44
CA ILE A 180 85.50 43.40 33.87
C ILE A 180 84.51 43.77 32.77
N ASP A 181 84.95 43.76 31.51
CA ASP A 181 84.08 44.01 30.37
C ASP A 181 83.08 42.87 30.18
N ASP A 182 83.49 41.61 30.43
CA ASP A 182 82.59 40.46 30.47
C ASP A 182 81.55 40.55 31.58
N LEU A 183 81.91 40.98 32.79
CA LEU A 183 80.93 41.22 33.86
C LEU A 183 79.88 42.27 33.46
N ARG A 184 80.30 43.36 32.79
CA ARG A 184 79.36 44.37 32.28
C ARG A 184 78.45 43.78 31.21
N ARG A 185 79.02 43.06 30.23
CA ARG A 185 78.28 42.40 29.15
C ARG A 185 77.25 41.40 29.70
N LEU A 186 77.64 40.54 30.63
CA LEU A 186 76.77 39.55 31.27
C LEU A 186 75.66 40.22 32.08
N GLY A 187 75.97 41.30 32.81
CA GLY A 187 74.96 42.07 33.53
C GLY A 187 73.92 42.73 32.62
N GLU A 188 74.37 43.32 31.50
CA GLU A 188 73.49 43.91 30.49
C GLU A 188 72.66 42.85 29.75
N GLU A 189 73.24 41.68 29.46
CA GLU A 189 72.53 40.55 28.87
C GLU A 189 71.47 39.98 29.83
N LEU A 190 71.82 39.79 31.10
CA LEU A 190 70.89 39.32 32.14
C LEU A 190 69.69 40.27 32.28
N GLU A 191 69.92 41.57 32.31
CA GLU A 191 68.82 42.54 32.42
C GLU A 191 67.92 42.54 31.18
N ARG A 192 68.49 42.38 29.98
CA ARG A 192 67.70 42.21 28.75
C ARG A 192 66.83 40.95 28.80
N TRP A 193 67.38 39.82 29.23
CA TRP A 193 66.62 38.58 29.37
C TRP A 193 65.54 38.66 30.45
N ARG A 194 65.78 39.35 31.56
CA ARG A 194 64.75 39.62 32.59
C ARG A 194 63.57 40.41 32.04
N LEU A 195 63.84 41.45 31.24
CA LEU A 195 62.79 42.22 30.57
C LEU A 195 62.02 41.34 29.57
N GLN A 196 62.72 40.53 28.77
CA GLN A 196 62.12 39.61 27.82
C GLN A 196 61.24 38.55 28.53
N ALA A 197 61.67 38.01 29.67
CA ALA A 197 60.90 37.06 30.46
C ALA A 197 59.60 37.69 30.99
N LEU A 198 59.64 38.95 31.44
CA LEU A 198 58.45 39.68 31.89
C LEU A 198 57.47 39.93 30.73
N GLU A 199 57.97 40.32 29.55
CA GLU A 199 57.16 40.53 28.36
C GLU A 199 56.51 39.23 27.89
N ALA A 200 57.29 38.14 27.77
CA ALA A 200 56.80 36.82 27.43
C ALA A 200 55.77 36.29 28.43
N ALA A 201 55.94 36.57 29.73
CA ALA A 201 54.97 36.16 30.76
C ALA A 201 53.63 36.90 30.62
N VAL A 202 53.65 38.18 30.24
CA VAL A 202 52.43 38.96 29.95
C VAL A 202 51.73 38.44 28.69
N GLU A 203 52.50 38.09 27.66
CA GLU A 203 51.98 37.50 26.42
C GLU A 203 51.33 36.13 26.69
N ALA A 204 52.00 35.24 27.43
CA ALA A 204 51.45 33.94 27.83
C ALA A 204 50.15 34.10 28.63
N GLU A 205 50.08 35.04 29.58
CA GLU A 205 48.85 35.33 30.32
C GLU A 205 47.74 35.88 29.42
N THR A 206 48.09 36.66 28.41
CA THR A 206 47.13 37.18 27.41
C THR A 206 46.53 36.04 26.59
N HIS A 207 47.37 35.10 26.11
CA HIS A 207 46.91 33.91 25.42
C HIS A 207 46.04 33.02 26.33
N ARG A 208 46.39 32.86 27.61
CA ARG A 208 45.57 32.07 28.57
C ARG A 208 44.18 32.68 28.75
N ARG A 209 44.09 34.01 28.86
CA ARG A 209 42.79 34.69 28.95
C ARG A 209 41.98 34.55 27.67
N ALA A 210 42.62 34.64 26.50
CA ALA A 210 41.95 34.42 25.22
C ALA A 210 41.40 32.98 25.11
N ALA A 211 42.22 31.96 25.45
CA ALA A 211 41.79 30.56 25.46
C ALA A 211 40.62 30.32 26.44
N ALA A 212 40.63 30.97 27.61
CA ALA A 212 39.54 30.86 28.59
C ALA A 212 38.21 31.46 28.08
N LEU A 213 38.27 32.54 27.30
CA LEU A 213 37.08 33.11 26.66
C LEU A 213 36.53 32.18 25.58
N ILE A 214 37.39 31.66 24.70
CA ILE A 214 37.00 30.69 23.66
C ILE A 214 36.37 29.43 24.27
N LEU A 215 36.92 28.93 25.38
CA LEU A 215 36.34 27.80 26.11
C LEU A 215 34.93 28.11 26.65
N ALA A 216 34.68 29.34 27.12
CA ALA A 216 33.36 29.75 27.58
C ALA A 216 32.36 29.83 26.42
N ASP A 217 32.80 30.33 25.26
CA ASP A 217 32.00 30.40 24.04
C ASP A 217 31.69 29.00 23.50
N LEU A 218 32.67 28.09 23.49
CA LEU A 218 32.48 26.68 23.14
C LEU A 218 31.41 26.02 24.03
N ARG A 219 31.47 26.21 25.35
CA ARG A 219 30.45 25.67 26.26
C ARG A 219 29.05 26.19 25.93
N THR A 220 28.96 27.49 25.63
CA THR A 220 27.70 28.11 25.22
C THR A 220 27.18 27.52 23.90
N ALA A 221 28.08 27.26 22.93
CA ALA A 221 27.72 26.64 21.65
C ALA A 221 27.21 25.20 21.84
N VAL A 222 27.90 24.40 22.68
CA VAL A 222 27.50 23.03 23.02
C VAL A 222 26.15 22.99 23.75
N ASP A 223 25.91 23.89 24.70
CA ASP A 223 24.63 23.98 25.40
C ASP A 223 23.48 24.30 24.43
N ARG A 224 23.69 25.23 23.49
CA ARG A 224 22.70 25.57 22.44
C ARG A 224 22.43 24.41 21.50
N GLU A 225 23.46 23.66 21.10
CA GLU A 225 23.31 22.46 20.27
C GLU A 225 22.46 21.41 20.99
N ALA A 226 22.74 21.18 22.28
CA ALA A 226 21.98 20.25 23.11
C ALA A 226 20.51 20.66 23.25
N GLU A 227 20.24 21.95 23.51
CA GLU A 227 18.87 22.48 23.57
C GLU A 227 18.11 22.28 22.25
N LEU A 228 18.76 22.57 21.11
CA LEU A 228 18.16 22.39 19.79
C LEU A 228 17.91 20.90 19.48
N SER A 229 18.84 20.03 19.87
CA SER A 229 18.71 18.57 19.70
C SER A 229 17.52 18.02 20.49
N VAL A 230 17.39 18.38 21.76
CA VAL A 230 16.24 17.99 22.59
C VAL A 230 14.93 18.51 21.99
N ALA A 231 14.87 19.78 21.57
CA ALA A 231 13.68 20.34 20.95
C ALA A 231 13.31 19.63 19.62
N ALA A 232 14.31 19.20 18.84
CA ALA A 232 14.11 18.41 17.63
C ALA A 232 13.55 17.02 17.94
N GLU A 233 14.07 16.33 18.96
CA GLU A 233 13.58 15.02 19.40
C GLU A 233 12.12 15.10 19.86
N GLU A 234 11.79 16.05 20.75
CA GLU A 234 10.42 16.25 21.22
C GLU A 234 9.43 16.50 20.07
N ARG A 235 9.86 17.27 19.07
CA ARG A 235 9.05 17.49 17.87
C ARG A 235 8.84 16.21 17.08
N VAL A 236 9.88 15.41 16.87
CA VAL A 236 9.78 14.14 16.14
C VAL A 236 8.81 13.22 16.86
N GLU A 237 8.93 13.06 18.18
CA GLU A 237 8.02 12.25 18.98
C GLU A 237 6.57 12.72 18.87
N ARG A 238 6.33 14.03 19.04
CA ARG A 238 5.00 14.64 18.89
C ARG A 238 4.40 14.37 17.52
N ARG A 239 5.17 14.53 16.44
CA ARG A 239 4.71 14.30 15.06
C ARG A 239 4.45 12.82 14.77
N LEU A 240 5.27 11.91 15.30
CA LEU A 240 5.04 10.47 15.17
C LEU A 240 3.76 10.04 15.89
N TYR A 241 3.52 10.59 17.09
CA TYR A 241 2.29 10.35 17.84
C TYR A 241 1.05 10.90 17.10
N GLU A 242 1.15 12.10 16.53
CA GLU A 242 0.09 12.69 15.70
C GLU A 242 -0.22 11.80 14.48
N VAL A 243 0.81 11.34 13.76
CA VAL A 243 0.64 10.42 12.61
C VAL A 243 -0.01 9.11 13.03
N GLN A 244 0.39 8.52 14.16
CA GLN A 244 -0.25 7.31 14.66
C GLN A 244 -1.73 7.54 15.01
N THR A 245 -2.04 8.66 15.64
CA THR A 245 -3.42 9.05 15.99
C THR A 245 -4.26 9.23 14.74
N ILE A 246 -3.74 9.91 13.71
CA ILE A 246 -4.42 10.09 12.41
C ILE A 246 -4.69 8.73 11.77
N ARG A 247 -3.71 7.81 11.74
CA ARG A 247 -3.91 6.46 11.18
C ARG A 247 -5.00 5.67 11.90
N GLN A 248 -5.08 5.79 13.22
CA GLN A 248 -6.13 5.13 14.00
C GLN A 248 -7.51 5.73 13.73
N LEU A 249 -7.60 7.06 13.62
CA LEU A 249 -8.82 7.77 13.23
C LEU A 249 -9.27 7.36 11.83
N ASP A 250 -8.36 7.33 10.85
CA ASP A 250 -8.65 6.91 9.48
C ASP A 250 -9.14 5.46 9.42
N ALA A 251 -8.50 4.55 10.15
CA ALA A 251 -8.93 3.15 10.22
C ALA A 251 -10.33 3.00 10.84
N THR A 252 -10.60 3.78 11.89
CA THR A 252 -11.92 3.81 12.55
C THR A 252 -12.99 4.32 11.58
N LEU A 253 -12.71 5.46 10.94
CA LEU A 253 -13.62 6.07 9.97
C LEU A 253 -13.86 5.16 8.76
N ALA A 254 -12.83 4.49 8.24
CA ALA A 254 -12.97 3.52 7.16
C ALA A 254 -13.89 2.36 7.57
N ALA A 255 -13.73 1.80 8.77
CA ALA A 255 -14.58 0.74 9.28
C ALA A 255 -16.04 1.20 9.47
N GLU A 256 -16.26 2.44 9.93
CA GLU A 256 -17.59 3.04 10.04
C GLU A 256 -18.28 3.19 8.68
N ILE A 257 -17.54 3.68 7.66
CA ILE A 257 -18.02 3.79 6.29
C ILE A 257 -18.39 2.41 5.75
N GLU A 258 -17.51 1.41 5.87
CA GLU A 258 -17.81 0.04 5.42
C GLU A 258 -19.04 -0.56 6.12
N ALA A 259 -19.22 -0.29 7.42
CA ALA A 259 -20.40 -0.73 8.16
C ALA A 259 -21.67 0.00 7.71
N ALA A 260 -21.59 1.28 7.36
CA ALA A 260 -22.70 2.03 6.77
C ALA A 260 -23.07 1.48 5.39
N GLU A 261 -22.10 1.26 4.51
CA GLU A 261 -22.32 0.71 3.16
C GLU A 261 -22.93 -0.70 3.20
N ARG A 262 -22.45 -1.57 4.10
CA ARG A 262 -23.07 -2.89 4.31
C ARG A 262 -24.52 -2.80 4.77
N ARG A 263 -24.85 -1.84 5.65
CA ARG A 263 -26.24 -1.62 6.07
C ARG A 263 -27.10 -1.16 4.90
N ILE A 264 -26.61 -0.24 4.07
CA ILE A 264 -27.31 0.23 2.87
C ILE A 264 -27.52 -0.95 1.90
N ALA A 265 -26.48 -1.73 1.61
CA ALA A 265 -26.57 -2.91 0.74
C ALA A 265 -27.64 -3.90 1.26
N SER A 266 -27.61 -4.24 2.56
CA SER A 266 -28.62 -5.13 3.17
C SER A 266 -30.05 -4.57 3.10
N ALA A 267 -30.21 -3.24 3.22
CA ALA A 267 -31.50 -2.58 3.11
C ALA A 267 -32.03 -2.66 1.67
N LEU A 268 -31.16 -2.44 0.67
CA LEU A 268 -31.50 -2.57 -0.74
C LEU A 268 -31.87 -4.01 -1.11
N GLU A 269 -31.15 -5.00 -0.60
CA GLU A 269 -31.48 -6.42 -0.81
C GLU A 269 -32.84 -6.77 -0.23
N ARG A 270 -33.14 -6.33 1.01
CA ARG A 270 -34.47 -6.52 1.62
C ARG A 270 -35.56 -5.85 0.78
N GLN A 271 -35.34 -4.61 0.35
CA GLN A 271 -36.30 -3.90 -0.49
C GLN A 271 -36.56 -4.63 -1.81
N ARG A 272 -35.52 -5.12 -2.48
CA ARG A 272 -35.65 -5.92 -3.71
C ARG A 272 -36.40 -7.22 -3.47
N ALA A 273 -36.09 -7.93 -2.38
CA ALA A 273 -36.79 -9.17 -2.03
C ALA A 273 -38.28 -8.94 -1.71
N GLU A 274 -38.60 -7.86 -1.00
CA GLU A 274 -39.98 -7.45 -0.73
C GLU A 274 -40.72 -7.06 -2.03
N GLU A 275 -40.06 -6.35 -2.94
CA GLU A 275 -40.63 -5.98 -4.24
C GLU A 275 -40.88 -7.22 -5.11
N GLU A 276 -39.93 -8.15 -5.18
CA GLU A 276 -40.12 -9.43 -5.87
C GLU A 276 -41.25 -10.26 -5.26
N ALA A 277 -41.34 -10.33 -3.92
CA ALA A 277 -42.43 -11.01 -3.24
C ALA A 277 -43.79 -10.37 -3.54
N ARG A 278 -43.87 -9.03 -3.57
CA ARG A 278 -45.08 -8.30 -3.99
C ARG A 278 -45.47 -8.64 -5.42
N ARG A 279 -44.51 -8.62 -6.36
CA ARG A 279 -44.75 -8.99 -7.76
C ARG A 279 -45.26 -10.42 -7.90
N ARG A 280 -44.65 -11.37 -7.19
CA ARG A 280 -45.11 -12.78 -7.20
C ARG A 280 -46.53 -12.91 -6.65
N ALA A 281 -46.84 -12.26 -5.53
CA ALA A 281 -48.17 -12.28 -4.95
C ALA A 281 -49.23 -11.63 -5.87
N GLU A 282 -48.88 -10.57 -6.59
CA GLU A 282 -49.77 -9.95 -7.58
C GLU A 282 -49.99 -10.87 -8.79
N GLU A 283 -48.95 -11.52 -9.30
CA GLU A 283 -49.07 -12.51 -10.38
C GLU A 283 -49.92 -13.72 -9.97
N GLU A 284 -49.76 -14.22 -8.73
CA GLU A 284 -50.58 -15.29 -8.17
C GLU A 284 -52.05 -14.86 -8.04
N ARG A 285 -52.32 -13.63 -7.55
CA ARG A 285 -53.68 -13.08 -7.50
C ARG A 285 -54.30 -12.99 -8.89
N ARG A 286 -53.56 -12.49 -9.88
CA ARG A 286 -54.02 -12.42 -11.28
C ARG A 286 -54.35 -13.82 -11.82
N ARG A 287 -53.48 -14.81 -11.60
CA ARG A 287 -53.73 -16.20 -12.01
C ARG A 287 -54.95 -16.80 -11.33
N ALA A 288 -55.13 -16.54 -10.03
CA ALA A 288 -56.29 -17.01 -9.28
C ALA A 288 -57.59 -16.37 -9.78
N GLU A 289 -57.57 -15.07 -10.11
CA GLU A 289 -58.70 -14.37 -10.69
C GLU A 289 -59.04 -14.88 -12.11
N GLU A 290 -58.03 -15.05 -12.97
CA GLU A 290 -58.21 -15.67 -14.29
C GLU A 290 -58.78 -17.10 -14.19
N ALA A 291 -58.31 -17.90 -13.23
CA ALA A 291 -58.86 -19.23 -12.97
C ALA A 291 -60.30 -19.20 -12.47
N ARG A 292 -60.65 -18.25 -11.58
CA ARG A 292 -62.03 -18.04 -11.12
C ARG A 292 -62.96 -17.67 -12.27
N LEU A 293 -62.55 -16.72 -13.11
CA LEU A 293 -63.32 -16.32 -14.29
C LEU A 293 -63.51 -17.47 -15.29
N ARG A 294 -62.48 -18.30 -15.50
CA ARG A 294 -62.61 -19.51 -16.32
C ARG A 294 -63.58 -20.53 -15.73
N ALA A 295 -63.51 -20.77 -14.42
CA ALA A 295 -64.44 -21.68 -13.76
C ALA A 295 -65.90 -21.17 -13.86
N GLU A 296 -66.13 -19.87 -13.67
CA GLU A 296 -67.44 -19.25 -13.88
C GLU A 296 -67.94 -19.39 -15.33
N GLN A 297 -67.04 -19.24 -16.32
CA GLN A 297 -67.37 -19.46 -17.74
C GLN A 297 -67.71 -20.94 -18.02
N GLU A 298 -66.90 -21.88 -17.53
CA GLU A 298 -67.15 -23.31 -17.68
C GLU A 298 -68.46 -23.74 -17.01
N GLU A 299 -68.78 -23.21 -15.83
CA GLU A 299 -70.05 -23.48 -15.15
C GLU A 299 -71.24 -22.88 -15.92
N ALA A 300 -71.10 -21.67 -16.46
CA ALA A 300 -72.12 -21.06 -17.32
C ALA A 300 -72.33 -21.86 -18.62
N GLU A 301 -71.26 -22.35 -19.25
CA GLU A 301 -71.33 -23.24 -20.43
C GLU A 301 -71.97 -24.59 -20.07
N ALA A 302 -71.61 -25.20 -18.95
CA ALA A 302 -72.20 -26.45 -18.47
C ALA A 302 -73.69 -26.28 -18.16
N ARG A 303 -74.10 -25.14 -17.59
CA ARG A 303 -75.51 -24.81 -17.34
C ARG A 303 -76.28 -24.58 -18.64
N ALA A 304 -75.68 -23.89 -19.62
CA ALA A 304 -76.27 -23.73 -20.95
C ALA A 304 -76.39 -25.08 -21.70
N LEU A 305 -75.45 -26.01 -21.49
CA LEU A 305 -75.52 -27.37 -22.01
C LEU A 305 -76.62 -28.18 -21.31
N ALA A 306 -76.72 -28.11 -19.98
CA ALA A 306 -77.78 -28.76 -19.22
C ALA A 306 -79.19 -28.24 -19.59
N GLU A 307 -79.32 -26.95 -19.91
CA GLU A 307 -80.58 -26.34 -20.35
C GLU A 307 -80.93 -26.64 -21.82
N SER A 308 -79.99 -27.22 -22.59
CA SER A 308 -80.20 -27.70 -23.96
C SER A 308 -80.30 -29.23 -24.08
N VAL A 309 -80.25 -29.97 -22.98
CA VAL A 309 -80.45 -31.42 -22.93
C VAL A 309 -81.82 -31.73 -22.30
N ASP A 310 -82.77 -32.13 -23.14
CA ASP A 310 -84.10 -32.62 -22.76
C ASP A 310 -84.00 -34.03 -22.12
N PRO A 311 -84.44 -34.24 -20.86
CA PRO A 311 -84.26 -35.50 -20.13
C PRO A 311 -85.32 -36.57 -20.46
N SER A 312 -85.81 -36.66 -21.70
CA SER A 312 -86.86 -37.61 -22.12
C SER A 312 -86.45 -38.65 -23.18
N ASP A 313 -85.16 -38.91 -23.38
CA ASP A 313 -84.66 -39.89 -24.36
C ASP A 313 -84.36 -41.27 -23.73
N THR A 314 -85.36 -41.91 -23.12
CA THR A 314 -85.26 -43.28 -22.56
C THR A 314 -86.46 -44.16 -22.89
N ASP A 315 -86.78 -44.30 -24.18
CA ASP A 315 -87.56 -45.45 -24.66
C ASP A 315 -87.17 -45.76 -26.12
N LEU A 316 -85.97 -46.33 -26.32
CA LEU A 316 -85.62 -46.88 -27.63
C LEU A 316 -86.50 -48.11 -27.86
N PRO A 317 -87.35 -48.17 -28.92
CA PRO A 317 -88.18 -49.33 -29.20
C PRO A 317 -87.29 -50.47 -29.74
N LEU A 318 -86.74 -51.25 -28.81
CA LEU A 318 -85.89 -52.41 -29.06
C LEU A 318 -86.73 -53.70 -29.17
N VAL A 319 -86.33 -54.59 -30.05
CA VAL A 319 -86.95 -55.91 -30.26
C VAL A 319 -85.86 -56.97 -30.43
N TRP A 320 -86.13 -58.18 -29.94
CA TRP A 320 -85.23 -59.32 -30.11
C TRP A 320 -85.59 -60.08 -31.38
N VAL A 321 -84.67 -60.13 -32.36
CA VAL A 321 -84.90 -60.79 -33.65
C VAL A 321 -83.68 -61.61 -34.06
N SER A 322 -83.90 -62.87 -34.46
CA SER A 322 -82.85 -63.81 -34.92
C SER A 322 -81.58 -63.83 -34.06
N GLY A 323 -81.72 -63.68 -32.73
CA GLY A 323 -80.61 -63.71 -31.77
C GLY A 323 -79.98 -62.34 -31.44
N PHE A 324 -80.50 -61.23 -31.96
CA PHE A 324 -79.97 -59.87 -31.73
C PHE A 324 -81.03 -58.97 -31.11
N GLU A 325 -80.64 -58.14 -30.14
CA GLU A 325 -81.44 -56.99 -29.70
C GLU A 325 -81.19 -55.82 -30.63
N VAL A 326 -82.21 -55.32 -31.32
CA VAL A 326 -82.04 -54.19 -32.25
C VAL A 326 -83.23 -53.26 -32.19
N HIS A 327 -83.07 -52.06 -32.69
CA HIS A 327 -84.18 -51.12 -32.86
C HIS A 327 -85.18 -51.68 -33.88
N THR A 328 -86.47 -51.55 -33.59
CA THR A 328 -87.59 -51.98 -34.46
C THR A 328 -87.40 -51.59 -35.93
N GLN A 329 -86.83 -50.42 -36.21
CA GLN A 329 -86.49 -49.95 -37.57
C GLN A 329 -85.64 -50.91 -38.41
N ILE A 330 -84.73 -51.68 -37.78
CA ILE A 330 -83.87 -52.63 -38.51
C ILE A 330 -84.25 -54.08 -38.27
N ALA A 331 -85.35 -54.36 -37.54
CA ALA A 331 -85.72 -55.71 -37.17
C ALA A 331 -85.93 -56.61 -38.39
N ASP A 332 -86.77 -56.17 -39.34
CA ASP A 332 -87.05 -56.90 -40.59
C ASP A 332 -85.79 -57.06 -41.46
N ALA A 333 -84.90 -56.04 -41.44
CA ALA A 333 -83.64 -56.08 -42.18
C ALA A 333 -82.67 -57.12 -41.61
N VAL A 334 -82.57 -57.21 -40.28
CA VAL A 334 -81.73 -58.20 -39.61
C VAL A 334 -82.30 -59.60 -39.76
N GLU A 335 -83.62 -59.77 -39.60
CA GLU A 335 -84.28 -61.06 -39.81
C GLU A 335 -84.07 -61.59 -41.23
N GLY A 336 -84.34 -60.73 -42.23
CA GLY A 336 -84.17 -61.07 -43.64
C GLY A 336 -82.72 -61.40 -44.01
N LEU A 337 -81.75 -60.65 -43.47
CA LEU A 337 -80.34 -60.94 -43.70
C LEU A 337 -79.93 -62.28 -43.08
N VAL A 338 -80.31 -62.56 -41.83
CA VAL A 338 -79.96 -63.82 -41.17
C VAL A 338 -80.59 -65.00 -41.93
N ALA A 339 -81.86 -64.91 -42.30
CA ALA A 339 -82.52 -65.95 -43.09
C ALA A 339 -81.87 -66.16 -44.47
N ALA A 340 -81.47 -65.09 -45.16
CA ALA A 340 -80.77 -65.18 -46.44
C ALA A 340 -79.38 -65.83 -46.30
N MET A 341 -78.67 -65.52 -45.21
CA MET A 341 -77.35 -66.08 -44.92
C MET A 341 -77.43 -67.55 -44.50
N GLU A 342 -78.46 -67.94 -43.74
CA GLU A 342 -78.76 -69.34 -43.41
C GLU A 342 -79.11 -70.16 -44.64
N ALA A 343 -79.87 -69.61 -45.60
CA ALA A 343 -80.16 -70.25 -46.87
C ALA A 343 -78.90 -70.51 -47.72
N GLU A 344 -77.85 -69.69 -47.55
CA GLU A 344 -76.53 -69.91 -48.16
C GLU A 344 -75.60 -70.82 -47.31
N GLY A 345 -76.10 -71.37 -46.20
CA GLY A 345 -75.38 -72.31 -45.33
C GLY A 345 -74.51 -71.66 -44.26
N PHE A 346 -74.67 -70.36 -44.00
CA PHE A 346 -73.95 -69.64 -42.93
C PHE A 346 -74.81 -69.49 -41.68
N ASN A 347 -74.25 -69.80 -40.51
CA ASN A 347 -74.94 -69.65 -39.24
C ASN A 347 -74.42 -68.39 -38.54
N LEU A 348 -75.25 -67.33 -38.56
CA LEU A 348 -74.90 -66.05 -37.97
C LEU A 348 -75.37 -65.93 -36.52
N GLY A 349 -74.53 -65.29 -35.71
CA GLY A 349 -74.90 -64.82 -34.36
C GLY A 349 -74.08 -63.57 -34.03
N GLY A 350 -74.17 -63.06 -32.81
CA GLY A 350 -73.34 -61.92 -32.38
C GLY A 350 -74.08 -60.98 -31.44
N TRP A 351 -73.85 -59.67 -31.59
CA TRP A 351 -74.36 -58.66 -30.66
C TRP A 351 -75.04 -57.49 -31.39
N GLY A 352 -76.12 -56.98 -30.83
CA GLY A 352 -76.86 -55.81 -31.32
C GLY A 352 -76.72 -54.62 -30.39
N TYR A 353 -77.82 -54.20 -29.77
CA TYR A 353 -77.89 -53.06 -28.86
C TYR A 353 -76.89 -53.16 -27.70
N ARG A 354 -76.37 -52.00 -27.29
CA ARG A 354 -75.50 -51.82 -26.13
C ARG A 354 -75.87 -50.54 -25.40
N THR A 355 -75.94 -50.57 -24.09
CA THR A 355 -76.21 -49.39 -23.27
C THR A 355 -75.02 -48.40 -23.28
N ALA A 356 -75.30 -47.12 -22.99
CA ALA A 356 -74.25 -46.10 -22.85
C ALA A 356 -73.21 -46.47 -21.78
N GLN A 357 -73.63 -47.13 -20.70
CA GLN A 357 -72.73 -47.56 -19.63
C GLN A 357 -71.78 -48.68 -20.07
N GLU A 358 -72.26 -49.63 -20.88
CA GLU A 358 -71.41 -50.64 -21.50
C GLU A 358 -70.43 -50.01 -22.50
N GLN A 359 -70.86 -48.98 -23.25
CA GLN A 359 -69.98 -48.25 -24.16
C GLN A 359 -68.87 -47.49 -23.41
N ILE A 360 -69.19 -46.86 -22.27
CA ILE A 360 -68.21 -46.25 -21.36
C ILE A 360 -67.24 -47.31 -20.84
N SER A 361 -67.74 -48.49 -20.46
CA SER A 361 -66.93 -49.58 -19.94
C SER A 361 -65.94 -50.11 -20.99
N LEU A 362 -66.36 -50.23 -22.25
CA LEU A 362 -65.47 -50.59 -23.36
C LEU A 362 -64.41 -49.52 -23.64
N ARG A 363 -64.74 -48.24 -23.49
CA ARG A 363 -63.70 -47.21 -23.61
C ARG A 363 -62.73 -47.23 -22.45
N ARG A 364 -63.19 -47.50 -21.23
CA ARG A 364 -62.29 -47.72 -20.09
C ARG A 364 -61.29 -48.85 -20.37
N SER A 365 -61.73 -49.96 -20.98
CA SER A 365 -60.85 -51.08 -21.30
C SER A 365 -59.95 -50.82 -22.52
N HIS A 366 -60.43 -50.17 -23.57
CA HIS A 366 -59.71 -50.06 -24.85
C HIS A 366 -58.94 -48.75 -25.03
N CYS A 367 -59.36 -47.70 -24.33
CA CYS A 367 -58.84 -46.35 -24.50
C CYS A 367 -58.05 -45.88 -23.28
N GLY A 368 -58.43 -46.30 -22.09
CA GLY A 368 -57.91 -45.79 -20.81
C GLY A 368 -59.04 -45.26 -19.93
N THR A 369 -58.75 -44.98 -18.66
CA THR A 369 -59.79 -44.69 -17.65
C THR A 369 -59.96 -43.20 -17.34
N SER A 370 -59.23 -42.30 -18.01
CA SER A 370 -59.42 -40.86 -17.81
C SER A 370 -60.71 -40.36 -18.47
N GLU A 371 -61.25 -39.24 -17.98
CA GLU A 371 -62.37 -38.55 -18.64
C GLU A 371 -62.07 -38.25 -20.11
N TRP A 372 -60.83 -37.85 -20.42
CA TRP A 372 -60.40 -37.67 -21.80
C TRP A 372 -60.44 -38.98 -22.60
N ASP A 373 -59.96 -40.09 -22.05
CA ASP A 373 -59.96 -41.40 -22.74
C ASP A 373 -61.38 -41.90 -23.05
N ILE A 374 -62.34 -41.60 -22.17
CA ILE A 374 -63.73 -42.03 -22.27
C ILE A 374 -64.53 -41.10 -23.20
N TRP A 375 -64.44 -39.78 -23.05
CA TRP A 375 -65.34 -38.85 -23.75
C TRP A 375 -64.71 -38.15 -24.95
N SER A 376 -63.38 -38.02 -24.99
CA SER A 376 -62.71 -37.14 -25.95
C SER A 376 -61.66 -37.83 -26.82
N LYS A 377 -61.15 -39.01 -26.44
CA LYS A 377 -60.14 -39.72 -27.23
C LYS A 377 -60.71 -40.14 -28.59
N PRO A 378 -60.02 -39.87 -29.72
CA PRO A 378 -60.47 -40.33 -31.03
C PRO A 378 -60.58 -41.86 -31.06
N SER A 379 -61.70 -42.41 -31.56
CA SER A 379 -61.99 -43.86 -31.59
C SER A 379 -60.87 -44.70 -32.20
N SER A 380 -60.22 -44.19 -33.26
CA SER A 380 -59.11 -44.84 -33.96
C SER A 380 -57.84 -45.01 -33.14
N THR A 381 -57.72 -44.30 -32.01
CA THR A 381 -56.54 -44.38 -31.12
C THR A 381 -56.71 -45.38 -29.98
N CYS A 382 -57.90 -45.98 -29.84
CA CYS A 382 -58.14 -47.07 -28.91
C CYS A 382 -57.76 -48.41 -29.52
N ARG A 383 -57.49 -49.40 -28.67
CA ARG A 383 -57.15 -50.75 -29.11
C ARG A 383 -58.02 -51.78 -28.38
N PRO A 384 -58.98 -52.44 -29.08
CA PRO A 384 -59.46 -52.13 -30.45
C PRO A 384 -60.11 -50.74 -30.55
N PRO A 385 -60.31 -50.20 -31.77
CA PRO A 385 -61.08 -48.97 -31.95
C PRO A 385 -62.45 -49.08 -31.29
N THR A 386 -62.92 -48.01 -30.66
CA THR A 386 -64.21 -48.04 -29.94
C THR A 386 -64.84 -46.67 -30.07
N ALA A 387 -66.13 -46.59 -30.38
CA ALA A 387 -66.86 -45.32 -30.55
C ALA A 387 -66.99 -44.55 -29.23
N ARG A 388 -67.10 -43.22 -29.27
CA ARG A 388 -67.35 -42.40 -28.06
C ARG A 388 -68.78 -42.68 -27.56
N PRO A 389 -69.04 -42.68 -26.25
CA PRO A 389 -70.40 -42.82 -25.73
C PRO A 389 -71.34 -41.77 -26.36
N GLY A 390 -72.58 -42.16 -26.63
CA GLY A 390 -73.59 -41.38 -27.37
C GLY A 390 -73.33 -41.26 -28.88
N ARG A 391 -72.28 -41.87 -29.42
CA ARG A 391 -71.94 -41.83 -30.85
C ARG A 391 -71.93 -43.21 -31.50
N SER A 392 -72.06 -44.31 -30.75
CA SER A 392 -72.12 -45.65 -31.32
C SER A 392 -73.51 -45.94 -31.89
N ASN A 393 -73.58 -46.61 -33.04
CA ASN A 393 -74.83 -47.13 -33.55
C ASN A 393 -75.37 -48.32 -32.71
N HIS A 394 -74.51 -49.02 -31.96
CA HIS A 394 -74.95 -50.02 -30.98
C HIS A 394 -75.78 -49.38 -29.85
N GLU A 395 -75.46 -48.15 -29.45
CA GLU A 395 -76.23 -47.39 -28.44
C GLU A 395 -77.62 -46.96 -28.93
N LYS A 396 -77.88 -47.07 -30.24
CA LYS A 396 -79.18 -46.78 -30.85
C LYS A 396 -79.93 -48.04 -31.28
N GLY A 397 -79.31 -49.21 -31.13
CA GLY A 397 -79.83 -50.48 -31.67
C GLY A 397 -79.83 -50.54 -33.20
N LEU A 398 -79.04 -49.70 -33.89
CA LEU A 398 -79.00 -49.59 -35.35
C LEU A 398 -77.75 -50.25 -35.97
N ALA A 399 -77.04 -51.05 -35.18
CA ALA A 399 -75.87 -51.82 -35.60
C ALA A 399 -75.89 -53.23 -35.01
N ILE A 400 -75.26 -54.15 -35.74
CA ILE A 400 -74.99 -55.52 -35.33
C ILE A 400 -73.52 -55.87 -35.61
N ASP A 401 -72.89 -56.52 -34.65
CA ASP A 401 -71.58 -57.14 -34.78
C ASP A 401 -71.78 -58.64 -35.01
N LEU A 402 -71.40 -59.13 -36.20
CA LEU A 402 -71.68 -60.48 -36.66
C LEU A 402 -70.53 -61.47 -36.43
N THR A 403 -70.92 -62.67 -36.04
CA THR A 403 -70.09 -63.87 -35.91
C THR A 403 -70.65 -64.96 -36.82
N ASN A 404 -69.79 -65.87 -37.29
CA ASN A 404 -70.19 -67.06 -38.03
C ASN A 404 -69.78 -68.30 -37.23
N ASN A 405 -70.73 -69.17 -36.91
CA ASN A 405 -70.53 -70.32 -36.01
C ASN A 405 -69.83 -69.92 -34.69
N GLY A 406 -70.24 -68.78 -34.12
CA GLY A 406 -69.69 -68.24 -32.86
C GLY A 406 -68.29 -67.62 -32.96
N ARG A 407 -67.71 -67.48 -34.16
CA ARG A 407 -66.41 -66.82 -34.38
C ARG A 407 -66.59 -65.46 -35.06
N LEU A 408 -65.94 -64.43 -34.53
CA LEU A 408 -65.98 -63.08 -35.09
C LEU A 408 -65.48 -63.06 -36.54
N ILE A 409 -66.20 -62.37 -37.42
CA ILE A 409 -65.84 -62.26 -38.83
C ILE A 409 -64.75 -61.21 -38.97
N THR A 410 -63.48 -61.62 -38.93
CA THR A 410 -62.32 -60.70 -38.94
C THR A 410 -61.64 -60.54 -40.30
N SER A 411 -62.02 -61.34 -41.30
CA SER A 411 -61.39 -61.34 -42.63
C SER A 411 -62.39 -61.10 -43.75
N ARG A 412 -62.10 -60.12 -44.60
CA ARG A 412 -62.89 -59.78 -45.79
C ARG A 412 -62.80 -60.81 -46.92
N ASN A 413 -61.81 -61.70 -46.83
CA ASN A 413 -61.63 -62.78 -47.79
C ASN A 413 -62.38 -64.06 -47.38
N SER A 414 -63.07 -64.06 -46.24
CA SER A 414 -63.88 -65.20 -45.83
C SER A 414 -65.15 -65.31 -46.69
N ALA A 415 -65.57 -66.54 -46.99
CA ALA A 415 -66.79 -66.78 -47.75
C ALA A 415 -68.02 -66.12 -47.09
N VAL A 416 -68.09 -66.13 -45.74
CA VAL A 416 -69.18 -65.49 -45.01
C VAL A 416 -69.17 -63.96 -45.15
N PHE A 417 -68.00 -63.32 -45.14
CA PHE A 417 -67.93 -61.87 -45.37
C PHE A 417 -68.32 -61.52 -46.81
N GLN A 418 -67.89 -62.30 -47.80
CA GLN A 418 -68.25 -62.07 -49.20
C GLN A 418 -69.76 -62.25 -49.45
N ALA A 419 -70.38 -63.22 -48.76
CA ALA A 419 -71.83 -63.38 -48.76
C ALA A 419 -72.54 -62.19 -48.10
N LEU A 420 -72.11 -61.76 -46.91
CA LEU A 420 -72.64 -60.55 -46.25
C LEU A 420 -72.48 -59.30 -47.13
N GLN A 421 -71.33 -59.12 -47.76
CA GLN A 421 -71.05 -57.99 -48.65
C GLN A 421 -71.97 -57.92 -49.86
N ARG A 422 -72.47 -59.07 -50.33
CA ARG A 422 -73.44 -59.17 -51.41
C ARG A 422 -74.88 -59.02 -50.92
N LEU A 423 -75.24 -59.62 -49.78
CA LEU A 423 -76.63 -59.73 -49.31
C LEU A 423 -77.06 -58.55 -48.42
N ALA A 424 -76.23 -58.12 -47.47
CA ALA A 424 -76.58 -57.10 -46.48
C ALA A 424 -77.02 -55.75 -47.07
N PRO A 425 -76.44 -55.24 -48.19
CA PRO A 425 -76.92 -54.00 -48.81
C PRO A 425 -78.38 -54.06 -49.27
N SER A 426 -78.88 -55.23 -49.68
CA SER A 426 -80.29 -55.42 -50.06
C SER A 426 -81.26 -55.28 -48.89
N PHE A 427 -80.76 -55.48 -47.66
CA PHE A 427 -81.51 -55.26 -46.42
C PHE A 427 -81.20 -53.88 -45.80
N GLY A 428 -80.46 -53.01 -46.48
CA GLY A 428 -80.14 -51.67 -46.00
C GLY A 428 -79.02 -51.59 -44.96
N LEU A 429 -78.31 -52.70 -44.71
CA LEU A 429 -77.16 -52.75 -43.80
C LEU A 429 -75.85 -52.57 -44.56
N LYS A 430 -74.94 -51.77 -44.01
CA LYS A 430 -73.67 -51.36 -44.61
C LYS A 430 -72.51 -51.73 -43.67
N ASN A 431 -71.43 -52.27 -44.23
CA ASN A 431 -70.24 -52.58 -43.45
C ASN A 431 -69.46 -51.32 -43.09
N LEU A 432 -68.94 -51.28 -41.86
CA LEU A 432 -67.89 -50.34 -41.50
C LEU A 432 -66.54 -50.81 -42.09
N PRO A 433 -65.87 -50.03 -42.98
CA PRO A 433 -64.67 -50.50 -43.67
C PRO A 433 -63.48 -50.86 -42.78
N SER A 434 -63.42 -50.38 -41.54
CA SER A 434 -62.39 -50.79 -40.57
C SER A 434 -62.70 -52.12 -39.87
N GLU A 435 -63.96 -52.56 -39.84
CA GLU A 435 -64.43 -53.67 -38.99
C GLU A 435 -65.30 -54.65 -39.80
N PRO A 436 -64.74 -55.76 -40.30
CA PRO A 436 -65.48 -56.69 -41.16
C PRO A 436 -66.70 -57.35 -40.50
N TRP A 437 -66.74 -57.38 -39.16
CA TRP A 437 -67.87 -57.91 -38.39
C TRP A 437 -69.00 -56.90 -38.20
N HIS A 438 -68.76 -55.59 -38.33
CA HIS A 438 -69.71 -54.54 -37.96
C HIS A 438 -70.58 -54.11 -39.14
N TRP A 439 -71.89 -54.14 -38.96
CA TRP A 439 -72.88 -53.74 -39.95
C TRP A 439 -73.95 -52.84 -39.33
N SER A 440 -74.20 -51.69 -39.96
CA SER A 440 -75.15 -50.70 -39.47
C SER A 440 -75.90 -50.02 -40.63
N VAL A 441 -76.90 -49.21 -40.31
CA VAL A 441 -77.70 -48.49 -41.32
C VAL A 441 -76.88 -47.50 -42.18
N ASP A 442 -75.74 -47.03 -41.66
CA ASP A 442 -74.89 -46.03 -42.30
C ASP A 442 -73.42 -46.46 -42.51
N GLY A 443 -73.01 -47.60 -41.96
CA GLY A 443 -71.65 -48.14 -42.07
C GLY A 443 -70.62 -47.35 -41.26
N ARG A 444 -71.04 -46.73 -40.15
CA ARG A 444 -70.21 -45.90 -39.27
C ARG A 444 -70.22 -46.35 -37.81
#